data_AF-A0A2S1ST58-F1
#
_entry.id   AF-A0A2S1ST58-F1
#
_cell.length_a   1.000
_cell.length_b   1.000
_cell.length_c   1.000
_cell.angle_alpha   90.00
_cell.angle_beta   90.00
_cell.angle_gamma   90.00
#
_symmetry.space_group_name_H-M   'P 1'
#
loop_
_entity.id
_entity.type
_entity.pdbx_description
1 polymer ?
#
loop_
_entity_poly.entity_id
_entity_poly.type
_entity_poly.pdbx_seq_one_letter_code
_entity_poly.pdbx_strand_id
1 'polypeptide(L)'
;MVRDERRSGPSWVARETVTGRISLLSRFRKGLLAAGTVVVLGCFIAAAALLTGSDDDAGDEAQAAETDPPGRGIPTRVGPTELPGGGQFEEWAGPGCTTGGYREVGRFENGDAAWYTVREGGRSNPDCDGSFTAVPMSGSAAKDTRGTAIWSWELDDDYRTCALAVFVPGTNRASDAAGDPTFYRVLADPDDVRSGYTGFGVRQTVHRGELVSVRSYPVKGDKVFAVQLLDRGRDWGSAERIGAHHAAAQMKLTCGAA
;
A
#
# COMPACT_ATOMS: atom_id res chain seq x y z
N MET A 1 69.78 -37.99 -8.67
CA MET A 1 68.75 -38.84 -8.03
C MET A 1 67.39 -38.15 -8.19
N VAL A 2 66.56 -38.71 -9.09
CA VAL A 2 65.11 -38.98 -8.94
C VAL A 2 64.24 -37.76 -8.57
N ARG A 3 63.54 -37.03 -9.47
CA ARG A 3 62.57 -37.41 -10.53
C ARG A 3 61.53 -38.41 -10.05
N ASP A 4 60.37 -37.91 -9.63
CA ASP A 4 59.16 -38.71 -9.49
C ASP A 4 58.26 -38.52 -10.72
N GLU A 5 57.70 -39.63 -11.17
CA GLU A 5 57.08 -39.86 -12.47
C GLU A 5 55.55 -39.79 -12.42
N ARG A 6 55.01 -39.62 -13.63
CA ARG A 6 53.60 -39.59 -14.04
C ARG A 6 52.84 -40.89 -13.71
N ARG A 7 51.51 -40.77 -13.56
CA ARG A 7 50.43 -41.43 -14.37
C ARG A 7 49.07 -41.12 -13.74
N SER A 8 48.15 -40.41 -14.39
CA SER A 8 47.26 -40.74 -15.53
C SER A 8 46.06 -41.64 -15.19
N GLY A 9 44.87 -41.04 -15.20
CA GLY A 9 43.57 -41.66 -15.56
C GLY A 9 42.42 -41.38 -14.57
N PRO A 10 41.14 -41.42 -14.99
CA PRO A 10 40.55 -41.14 -16.30
C PRO A 10 39.51 -40.00 -16.29
N SER A 11 39.28 -39.44 -17.49
CA SER A 11 38.22 -38.51 -17.86
C SER A 11 36.83 -39.16 -17.79
N TRP A 12 35.89 -38.55 -17.08
CA TRP A 12 34.48 -38.89 -17.19
C TRP A 12 33.78 -37.93 -18.14
N VAL A 13 33.52 -38.44 -19.34
CA VAL A 13 32.53 -37.92 -20.28
C VAL A 13 31.18 -38.51 -19.89
N ALA A 14 30.20 -37.66 -19.59
CA ALA A 14 28.77 -38.00 -19.58
C ALA A 14 28.05 -36.88 -20.33
N ARG A 15 27.95 -36.94 -21.66
CA ARG A 15 26.82 -37.50 -22.43
C ARG A 15 25.45 -37.06 -21.90
N GLU A 16 24.93 -36.06 -22.61
CA GLU A 16 23.53 -35.68 -22.66
C GLU A 16 22.63 -36.88 -22.97
N THR A 17 21.57 -37.02 -22.19
CA THR A 17 20.42 -37.88 -22.50
C THR A 17 19.18 -37.03 -22.66
N VAL A 18 18.89 -36.68 -23.91
CA VAL A 18 17.53 -36.39 -24.37
C VAL A 18 16.79 -37.72 -24.42
N THR A 19 15.76 -37.90 -23.60
CA THR A 19 14.63 -38.78 -23.92
C THR A 19 13.44 -38.47 -23.02
N GLY A 20 12.29 -38.34 -23.68
CA GLY A 20 11.08 -37.76 -23.13
C GLY A 20 10.38 -38.58 -22.07
N ARG A 21 9.52 -37.88 -21.33
CA ARG A 21 8.34 -38.49 -20.71
C ARG A 21 7.10 -37.79 -21.22
N ILE A 22 6.36 -38.60 -21.98
CA ILE A 22 5.05 -38.37 -22.53
C ILE A 22 4.01 -38.61 -21.42
N SER A 23 2.99 -37.76 -21.41
CA SER A 23 1.62 -37.98 -20.91
C SER A 23 1.36 -38.09 -19.41
N LEU A 24 0.49 -37.21 -18.92
CA LEU A 24 -0.89 -37.56 -18.54
C LEU A 24 -1.80 -36.35 -18.80
N LEU A 25 -2.11 -36.12 -20.08
CA LEU A 25 -3.25 -35.31 -20.49
C LEU A 25 -4.53 -36.01 -20.02
N SER A 26 -5.17 -35.42 -19.01
CA SER A 26 -6.54 -35.76 -18.60
C SER A 26 -7.48 -35.51 -19.77
N ARG A 27 -7.83 -36.60 -20.45
CA ARG A 27 -8.93 -36.68 -21.39
C ARG A 27 -10.23 -36.76 -20.60
N PHE A 28 -10.91 -35.64 -20.40
CA PHE A 28 -12.37 -35.70 -20.27
C PHE A 28 -13.04 -34.51 -20.95
N ARG A 29 -13.83 -34.90 -21.96
CA ARG A 29 -14.95 -34.19 -22.60
C ARG A 29 -14.61 -33.22 -23.74
N LYS A 30 -14.53 -33.85 -24.91
CA LYS A 30 -15.12 -33.34 -26.16
C LYS A 30 -16.61 -33.05 -25.93
N GLY A 31 -17.08 -31.89 -26.36
CA GLY A 31 -18.51 -31.57 -26.41
C GLY A 31 -18.75 -30.19 -27.01
N LEU A 32 -19.04 -30.18 -28.32
CA LEU A 32 -19.65 -29.11 -29.12
C LEU A 32 -18.83 -27.84 -29.46
N LEU A 33 -18.32 -27.89 -30.69
CA LEU A 33 -18.26 -26.76 -31.62
C LEU A 33 -19.67 -26.15 -31.81
N ALA A 34 -19.78 -24.82 -31.78
CA ALA A 34 -20.55 -24.02 -32.74
C ALA A 34 -20.53 -22.53 -32.37
N ALA A 35 -20.55 -21.69 -33.41
CA ALA A 35 -20.76 -20.24 -33.42
C ALA A 35 -19.61 -19.43 -32.82
N GLY A 36 -18.84 -18.67 -33.60
CA GLY A 36 -19.34 -17.76 -34.63
C GLY A 36 -18.98 -16.36 -34.15
N THR A 37 -17.88 -15.84 -34.68
CA THR A 37 -17.36 -14.50 -34.47
C THR A 37 -18.46 -13.46 -34.68
N VAL A 38 -18.91 -12.81 -33.59
CA VAL A 38 -19.70 -11.59 -33.70
C VAL A 38 -18.73 -10.43 -33.83
N VAL A 39 -18.51 -9.99 -35.07
CA VAL A 39 -17.92 -8.70 -35.38
C VAL A 39 -18.93 -7.64 -34.95
N VAL A 40 -18.63 -6.91 -33.88
CA VAL A 40 -19.41 -5.73 -33.49
C VAL A 40 -19.06 -4.61 -34.48
N LEU A 41 -19.89 -4.50 -35.52
CA LEU A 41 -19.92 -3.34 -36.41
C LEU A 41 -20.63 -2.20 -35.65
N GLY A 42 -19.85 -1.41 -34.91
CA GLY A 42 -20.33 -0.18 -34.29
C GLY A 42 -20.52 0.89 -35.36
N CYS A 43 -21.76 1.07 -35.83
CA CYS A 43 -22.12 2.19 -36.70
C CYS A 43 -21.89 3.52 -35.98
N PHE A 44 -20.98 4.31 -36.54
CA PHE A 44 -20.95 5.76 -36.41
C PHE A 44 -22.31 6.33 -36.84
N ILE A 45 -23.07 6.91 -35.90
CA ILE A 45 -24.10 7.89 -36.25
C ILE A 45 -23.50 9.27 -35.96
N ALA A 46 -22.93 9.86 -37.00
CA ALA A 46 -22.74 11.30 -37.09
C ALA A 46 -24.11 11.92 -37.41
N ALA A 47 -24.73 12.56 -36.42
CA ALA A 47 -25.83 13.48 -36.67
C ALA A 47 -25.23 14.89 -36.71
N ALA A 48 -24.98 15.38 -37.93
CA ALA A 48 -24.74 16.78 -38.22
C ALA A 48 -25.84 17.25 -39.18
N ALA A 49 -26.70 18.15 -38.69
CA ALA A 49 -27.50 19.11 -39.46
C ALA A 49 -27.92 20.18 -38.43
N LEU A 50 -27.21 21.30 -38.29
CA LEU A 50 -27.18 22.52 -39.11
C LEU A 50 -28.41 23.43 -38.96
N LEU A 51 -28.08 24.73 -38.81
CA LEU A 51 -28.89 25.96 -38.86
C LEU A 51 -29.52 26.32 -37.50
N THR A 52 -29.16 27.37 -36.78
CA THR A 52 -28.85 28.79 -37.10
C THR A 52 -28.10 29.35 -35.87
N GLY A 53 -27.00 30.10 -35.95
CA GLY A 53 -26.96 31.50 -36.34
C GLY A 53 -27.43 32.42 -35.20
N SER A 54 -26.51 32.87 -34.34
CA SER A 54 -26.41 34.25 -33.77
C SER A 54 -25.43 34.25 -32.58
N ASP A 55 -24.32 34.94 -32.76
CA ASP A 55 -23.53 35.51 -31.66
C ASP A 55 -24.42 36.46 -30.86
N ASP A 56 -24.48 36.33 -29.54
CA ASP A 56 -24.69 37.43 -28.61
C ASP A 56 -24.35 36.97 -27.19
N ASP A 57 -23.20 37.44 -26.76
CA ASP A 57 -22.59 37.29 -25.45
C ASP A 57 -23.20 38.36 -24.53
N ALA A 58 -24.12 37.97 -23.66
CA ALA A 58 -24.63 38.82 -22.58
C ALA A 58 -25.05 37.94 -21.42
N GLY A 59 -24.21 37.92 -20.39
CA GLY A 59 -24.46 37.19 -19.16
C GLY A 59 -25.66 37.74 -18.40
N ASP A 60 -26.45 36.83 -17.86
CA ASP A 60 -27.05 37.00 -16.54
C ASP A 60 -27.47 35.64 -15.95
N GLU A 61 -27.34 35.56 -14.62
CA GLU A 61 -27.93 34.59 -13.69
C GLU A 61 -27.61 33.08 -13.82
N ALA A 62 -26.81 32.57 -12.87
CA ALA A 62 -27.34 31.75 -11.77
C ALA A 62 -26.17 31.21 -10.92
N GLN A 63 -25.94 31.83 -9.77
CA GLN A 63 -25.15 31.22 -8.70
C GLN A 63 -25.91 30.00 -8.17
N ALA A 64 -25.62 28.84 -8.76
CA ALA A 64 -25.82 27.57 -8.08
C ALA A 64 -24.78 27.51 -6.95
N ALA A 65 -25.23 27.85 -5.74
CA ALA A 65 -24.51 27.55 -4.52
C ALA A 65 -24.37 26.02 -4.41
N GLU A 66 -23.28 25.50 -4.97
CA GLU A 66 -22.84 24.14 -4.74
C GLU A 66 -22.37 24.06 -3.29
N THR A 67 -23.24 23.56 -2.42
CA THR A 67 -22.90 23.18 -1.06
C THR A 67 -21.84 22.10 -1.10
N ASP A 68 -20.59 22.53 -0.93
CA ASP A 68 -19.40 21.70 -0.76
C ASP A 68 -19.62 20.70 0.41
N PRO A 69 -19.52 19.37 0.20
CA PRO A 69 -19.48 18.43 1.30
C PRO A 69 -18.19 18.66 2.12
N PRO A 70 -18.17 18.41 3.44
CA PRO A 70 -17.01 18.72 4.27
C PRO A 70 -15.77 17.93 3.81
N GLY A 71 -14.89 18.61 3.08
CA GLY A 71 -13.60 18.12 2.60
C GLY A 71 -12.69 17.76 3.76
N ARG A 72 -12.61 16.47 4.07
CA ARG A 72 -11.57 15.90 4.94
C ARG A 72 -10.26 15.89 4.14
N GLY A 73 -9.58 17.04 4.08
CA GLY A 73 -8.34 17.22 3.34
C GLY A 73 -7.30 16.17 3.74
N ILE A 74 -6.76 15.45 2.75
CA ILE A 74 -5.59 14.60 2.95
C ILE A 74 -4.43 15.52 3.33
N PRO A 75 -3.68 15.26 4.42
CA PRO A 75 -2.56 16.09 4.79
C PRO A 75 -1.57 16.19 3.62
N THR A 76 -1.36 17.40 3.12
CA THR A 76 -0.34 17.75 2.12
C THR A 76 0.83 18.49 2.74
N ARG A 77 0.74 18.83 4.04
CA ARG A 77 1.76 19.56 4.78
C ARG A 77 2.06 18.83 6.08
N VAL A 78 3.35 18.56 6.28
CA VAL A 78 3.94 18.13 7.55
C VAL A 78 3.96 19.31 8.51
N GLY A 79 3.38 19.15 9.69
CA GLY A 79 3.44 20.14 10.76
C GLY A 79 3.23 19.46 12.12
N PRO A 80 3.99 19.82 13.17
CA PRO A 80 3.81 19.23 14.49
C PRO A 80 2.36 19.37 14.94
N THR A 81 1.66 18.25 15.15
CA THR A 81 0.50 18.29 16.04
C THR A 81 1.06 18.14 17.44
N GLU A 82 1.56 19.24 18.01
CA GLU A 82 2.00 19.26 19.39
C GLU A 82 0.79 19.04 20.31
N LEU A 83 0.92 18.08 21.21
CA LEU A 83 -0.05 17.92 22.29
C LEU A 83 0.11 19.09 23.27
N PRO A 84 -0.99 19.73 23.73
CA PRO A 84 -0.91 20.67 24.83
C PRO A 84 -0.23 20.00 26.04
N GLY A 85 0.90 20.55 26.49
CA GLY A 85 1.65 20.05 27.65
C GLY A 85 2.81 19.07 27.35
N GLY A 86 3.05 18.72 26.09
CA GLY A 86 4.08 17.73 25.72
C GLY A 86 3.65 16.29 26.01
N GLY A 87 3.95 15.36 25.09
CA GLY A 87 3.60 13.95 25.30
C GLY A 87 4.50 13.31 26.35
N GLN A 88 3.91 12.57 27.30
CA GLN A 88 4.65 11.81 28.32
C GLN A 88 5.01 10.40 27.83
N PHE A 89 4.33 9.93 26.78
CA PHE A 89 4.62 8.70 26.07
C PHE A 89 5.01 9.01 24.64
N GLU A 90 6.12 8.45 24.17
CA GLU A 90 6.51 8.44 22.76
C GLU A 90 7.08 7.06 22.41
N GLU A 91 6.52 6.42 21.39
CA GLU A 91 6.97 5.10 20.95
C GLU A 91 6.84 4.93 19.43
N TRP A 92 7.77 4.17 18.85
CA TRP A 92 7.72 3.75 17.46
C TRP A 92 7.18 2.33 17.34
N ALA A 93 6.38 2.08 16.30
CA ALA A 93 5.96 0.73 15.93
C ALA A 93 6.09 0.53 14.42
N GLY A 94 6.35 -0.70 13.97
CA GLY A 94 6.41 -1.03 12.56
C GLY A 94 7.34 -2.20 12.25
N PRO A 95 7.55 -2.51 10.96
CA PRO A 95 8.53 -3.52 10.56
C PRO A 95 9.90 -3.25 11.19
N GLY A 96 10.54 -4.29 11.70
CA GLY A 96 11.89 -4.19 12.26
C GLY A 96 12.02 -3.36 13.54
N CYS A 97 10.90 -2.90 14.14
CA CYS A 97 10.91 -2.28 15.45
C CYS A 97 10.86 -3.34 16.57
N THR A 98 11.58 -3.09 17.67
CA THR A 98 11.53 -3.87 18.91
C THR A 98 10.45 -3.39 19.88
N THR A 99 9.94 -2.17 19.65
CA THR A 99 8.85 -1.53 20.41
C THR A 99 7.55 -1.52 19.61
N GLY A 100 6.43 -1.41 20.32
CA GLY A 100 5.10 -1.49 19.74
C GLY A 100 4.80 -2.82 19.03
N GLY A 101 3.60 -2.92 18.46
CA GLY A 101 3.15 -4.07 17.68
C GLY A 101 3.08 -3.76 16.19
N TYR A 102 3.44 -4.73 15.36
CA TYR A 102 3.23 -4.72 13.92
C TYR A 102 2.78 -6.10 13.43
N ARG A 103 1.70 -6.14 12.67
CA ARG A 103 1.15 -7.38 12.09
C ARG A 103 0.67 -7.19 10.67
N GLU A 104 0.95 -8.17 9.83
CA GLU A 104 0.47 -8.25 8.46
C GLU A 104 -0.64 -9.30 8.36
N VAL A 105 -1.72 -8.97 7.67
CA VAL A 105 -2.84 -9.88 7.42
C VAL A 105 -3.07 -9.96 5.91
N GLY A 106 -3.27 -11.19 5.43
CA GLY A 106 -3.42 -11.44 4.00
C GLY A 106 -2.10 -11.37 3.22
N ARG A 107 -0.95 -11.48 3.90
CA ARG A 107 0.36 -11.60 3.25
C ARG A 107 0.39 -12.85 2.35
N PHE A 108 0.93 -12.68 1.15
CA PHE A 108 1.23 -13.77 0.22
C PHE A 108 2.55 -13.46 -0.50
N GLU A 109 3.14 -14.48 -1.14
CA GLU A 109 4.41 -14.37 -1.86
C GLU A 109 4.23 -14.65 -3.35
N ASN A 110 4.73 -13.76 -4.21
CA ASN A 110 4.73 -13.87 -5.67
C ASN A 110 5.74 -12.86 -6.27
N GLY A 111 6.97 -12.88 -5.74
CA GLY A 111 7.98 -11.86 -6.05
C GLY A 111 7.44 -10.45 -5.85
N ASP A 112 7.75 -9.56 -6.79
CA ASP A 112 7.41 -8.14 -6.71
C ASP A 112 5.93 -7.85 -6.97
N ALA A 113 5.12 -8.84 -7.37
CA ALA A 113 3.68 -8.69 -7.51
C ALA A 113 2.93 -8.93 -6.19
N ALA A 114 3.62 -9.39 -5.15
CA ALA A 114 3.04 -9.65 -3.84
C ALA A 114 3.64 -8.73 -2.78
N TRP A 115 3.51 -9.15 -1.52
CA TRP A 115 4.20 -8.54 -0.41
C TRP A 115 5.68 -8.84 -0.46
N TYR A 116 6.51 -7.84 -0.21
CA TYR A 116 7.95 -8.03 -0.01
C TYR A 116 8.49 -7.02 1.00
N THR A 117 9.64 -7.36 1.56
CA THR A 117 10.35 -6.50 2.51
C THR A 117 11.48 -5.79 1.80
N VAL A 118 11.51 -4.47 1.93
CA VAL A 118 12.64 -3.63 1.50
C VAL A 118 13.50 -3.38 2.73
N ARG A 119 14.80 -3.67 2.63
CA ARG A 119 15.71 -3.73 3.78
C ARG A 119 16.11 -2.36 4.34
N GLU A 120 15.93 -1.31 3.56
CA GLU A 120 16.36 0.05 3.90
C GLU A 120 15.33 1.07 3.42
N GLY A 121 15.44 2.29 3.92
CA GLY A 121 14.58 3.40 3.51
C GLY A 121 13.49 3.75 4.52
N GLY A 122 13.16 2.84 5.44
CA GLY A 122 12.33 3.10 6.62
C GLY A 122 13.06 3.93 7.68
N ARG A 123 12.38 4.19 8.79
CA ARG A 123 12.96 4.88 9.94
C ARG A 123 13.95 3.95 10.63
N SER A 124 15.23 4.33 10.58
CA SER A 124 16.27 3.68 11.36
C SER A 124 16.56 4.48 12.63
N ASN A 125 16.51 3.81 13.77
CA ASN A 125 16.89 4.30 15.10
C ASN A 125 17.32 3.09 15.97
N PRO A 126 17.73 3.25 17.24
CA PRO A 126 18.13 2.10 18.06
C PRO A 126 17.08 1.00 18.20
N ASP A 127 15.80 1.35 18.06
CA ASP A 127 14.68 0.44 18.26
C ASP A 127 14.12 -0.11 16.95
N CYS A 128 14.48 0.44 15.79
CA CYS A 128 13.95 0.08 14.47
C CYS A 128 15.07 -0.03 13.43
N ASP A 129 15.12 -1.15 12.70
CA ASP A 129 16.19 -1.46 11.74
C ASP A 129 16.15 -0.67 10.41
N GLY A 130 15.06 0.06 10.15
CA GLY A 130 14.87 0.83 8.91
C GLY A 130 14.35 0.01 7.72
N SER A 131 13.96 -1.24 7.91
CA SER A 131 13.22 -2.01 6.91
C SER A 131 11.76 -1.53 6.79
N PHE A 132 11.12 -1.82 5.67
CA PHE A 132 9.68 -1.60 5.51
C PHE A 132 9.06 -2.67 4.62
N THR A 133 7.74 -2.79 4.67
CA THR A 133 6.98 -3.73 3.84
C THR A 133 6.33 -2.99 2.68
N ALA A 134 6.57 -3.48 1.46
CA ALA A 134 5.78 -3.11 0.29
C ALA A 134 4.51 -3.98 0.27
N VAL A 135 3.36 -3.32 0.40
CA VAL A 135 2.01 -3.91 0.45
C VAL A 135 1.36 -3.79 -0.92
N PRO A 136 1.00 -4.90 -1.59
CA PRO A 136 0.37 -4.83 -2.91
C PRO A 136 -0.96 -4.08 -2.83
N MET A 137 -1.24 -3.26 -3.84
CA MET A 137 -2.55 -2.61 -3.95
C MET A 137 -3.61 -3.62 -4.44
N SER A 138 -4.87 -3.34 -4.18
CA SER A 138 -6.01 -4.17 -4.58
C SER A 138 -6.28 -4.21 -6.09
N GLY A 139 -5.62 -3.34 -6.86
CA GLY A 139 -5.93 -3.07 -8.26
C GLY A 139 -7.20 -2.22 -8.48
N SER A 140 -7.81 -1.72 -7.41
CA SER A 140 -9.02 -0.90 -7.45
C SER A 140 -8.86 0.37 -6.61
N ALA A 141 -9.19 1.52 -7.21
CA ALA A 141 -9.25 2.79 -6.48
C ALA A 141 -10.38 2.85 -5.43
N ALA A 142 -11.35 1.94 -5.50
CA ALA A 142 -12.59 2.01 -4.71
C ALA A 142 -12.83 0.80 -3.79
N LYS A 143 -11.95 -0.22 -3.85
CA LYS A 143 -12.18 -1.48 -3.11
C LYS A 143 -10.92 -1.87 -2.38
N ASP A 144 -11.07 -2.11 -1.08
CA ASP A 144 -10.08 -2.84 -0.28
C ASP A 144 -10.25 -4.34 -0.54
N THR A 145 -9.20 -5.13 -0.33
CA THR A 145 -9.25 -6.59 -0.25
C THR A 145 -8.82 -7.04 1.15
N ARG A 146 -8.06 -8.13 1.25
CA ARG A 146 -7.62 -8.68 2.54
C ARG A 146 -6.23 -8.22 2.94
N GLY A 147 -5.49 -7.54 2.05
CA GLY A 147 -4.15 -7.09 2.33
C GLY A 147 -4.17 -5.92 3.31
N THR A 148 -3.60 -6.10 4.50
CA THR A 148 -3.55 -5.02 5.50
C THR A 148 -2.37 -5.18 6.44
N ALA A 149 -1.88 -4.03 6.92
CA ALA A 149 -0.87 -3.94 7.96
C ALA A 149 -1.46 -3.19 9.16
N ILE A 150 -1.19 -3.68 10.36
CA ILE A 150 -1.73 -3.14 11.61
C ILE A 150 -0.56 -2.78 12.53
N TRP A 151 -0.59 -1.56 13.05
CA TRP A 151 0.30 -1.07 14.10
C TRP A 151 -0.50 -0.96 15.40
N SER A 152 0.12 -1.28 16.53
CA SER A 152 -0.49 -1.14 17.85
C SER A 152 0.50 -0.65 18.89
N TRP A 153 -0.01 0.03 19.91
CA TRP A 153 0.73 0.51 21.06
C TRP A 153 -0.07 0.20 22.32
N GLU A 154 0.60 -0.34 23.34
CA GLU A 154 0.05 -0.48 24.68
C GLU A 154 0.22 0.86 25.41
N LEU A 155 -0.80 1.26 26.16
CA LEU A 155 -0.87 2.56 26.83
C LEU A 155 -1.18 2.38 28.32
N ASP A 156 -0.69 3.29 29.15
CA ASP A 156 -1.16 3.42 30.53
C ASP A 156 -2.53 4.10 30.62
N ASP A 157 -3.17 3.98 31.78
CA ASP A 157 -4.54 4.46 32.05
C ASP A 157 -4.75 5.96 31.91
N ASP A 158 -3.69 6.75 31.92
CA ASP A 158 -3.77 8.21 31.97
C ASP A 158 -3.81 8.85 30.57
N TYR A 159 -3.50 8.09 29.53
CA TYR A 159 -3.50 8.61 28.17
C TYR A 159 -4.91 8.67 27.59
N ARG A 160 -5.26 9.85 27.06
CA ARG A 160 -6.59 10.11 26.47
C ARG A 160 -6.53 10.57 25.04
N THR A 161 -5.42 11.19 24.65
CA THR A 161 -5.21 11.69 23.28
C THR A 161 -3.78 11.39 22.84
N CYS A 162 -3.64 10.91 21.61
CA CYS A 162 -2.36 10.62 20.99
C CYS A 162 -2.23 11.29 19.63
N ALA A 163 -1.10 11.99 19.42
CA ALA A 163 -0.66 12.48 18.13
C ALA A 163 0.01 11.34 17.34
N LEU A 164 -0.45 11.15 16.10
CA LEU A 164 0.07 10.12 15.20
C LEU A 164 0.90 10.75 14.08
N ALA A 165 2.06 10.16 13.81
CA ALA A 165 2.86 10.44 12.63
C ALA A 165 3.24 9.15 11.89
N VAL A 166 3.24 9.21 10.55
CA VAL A 166 3.54 8.08 9.67
C VAL A 166 4.85 8.37 8.95
N PHE A 167 5.85 7.50 9.09
CA PHE A 167 7.05 7.59 8.28
C PHE A 167 6.77 6.99 6.90
N VAL A 168 6.99 7.77 5.84
CA VAL A 168 6.93 7.27 4.48
C VAL A 168 8.37 6.97 4.05
N PRO A 169 8.69 5.72 3.68
CA PRO A 169 10.08 5.35 3.43
C PRO A 169 10.65 6.04 2.19
N GLY A 170 11.93 6.38 2.26
CA GLY A 170 12.71 6.79 1.10
C GLY A 170 13.14 5.54 0.32
N THR A 171 12.78 5.44 -0.96
CA THR A 171 13.13 4.26 -1.79
C THR A 171 13.66 4.72 -3.15
N ASN A 172 14.59 3.93 -3.70
CA ASN A 172 15.09 4.09 -5.07
C ASN A 172 14.11 3.56 -6.12
N ARG A 173 13.08 2.81 -5.71
CA ARG A 173 12.02 2.30 -6.57
C ARG A 173 10.70 2.92 -6.15
N ALA A 174 10.26 3.92 -6.92
CA ALA A 174 9.06 4.69 -6.61
C ALA A 174 7.79 3.84 -6.40
N SER A 175 7.72 2.65 -7.00
CA SER A 175 6.61 1.71 -6.86
C SER A 175 6.49 1.11 -5.45
N ASP A 176 7.58 1.02 -4.65
CA ASP A 176 7.50 0.42 -3.31
C ASP A 176 6.70 1.29 -2.33
N ALA A 177 6.60 2.59 -2.62
CA ALA A 177 5.90 3.61 -1.84
C ALA A 177 5.09 4.52 -2.78
N ALA A 178 4.05 3.96 -3.40
CA ALA A 178 3.29 4.58 -4.47
C ALA A 178 1.83 4.90 -4.10
N GLY A 179 1.42 4.72 -2.85
CA GLY A 179 0.07 5.05 -2.42
C GLY A 179 -0.28 6.53 -2.63
N ASP A 180 -1.32 6.79 -3.42
CA ASP A 180 -1.80 8.14 -3.75
C ASP A 180 -3.34 8.23 -3.68
N PRO A 181 -3.91 8.33 -2.46
CA PRO A 181 -3.25 8.14 -1.17
C PRO A 181 -3.22 6.66 -0.74
N THR A 182 -2.38 6.32 0.24
CA THR A 182 -2.61 5.16 1.12
C THR A 182 -3.66 5.53 2.14
N PHE A 183 -4.68 4.69 2.33
CA PHE A 183 -5.73 4.91 3.31
C PHE A 183 -5.47 4.14 4.60
N TYR A 184 -5.83 4.76 5.72
CA TYR A 184 -5.68 4.19 7.06
C TYR A 184 -6.96 4.35 7.87
N ARG A 185 -7.16 3.44 8.82
CA ARG A 185 -8.19 3.52 9.87
C ARG A 185 -7.55 3.48 11.24
N VAL A 186 -8.08 4.25 12.18
CA VAL A 186 -7.72 4.13 13.60
C VAL A 186 -8.71 3.20 14.27
N LEU A 187 -8.20 2.21 14.99
CA LEU A 187 -8.93 1.11 15.61
C LEU A 187 -9.02 1.30 17.12
N ALA A 188 -10.12 0.83 17.71
CA ALA A 188 -10.22 0.69 19.18
C ALA A 188 -9.65 -0.66 19.65
N ASP A 189 -9.59 -1.65 18.76
CA ASP A 189 -9.06 -2.98 19.03
C ASP A 189 -8.22 -3.43 17.81
N PRO A 190 -6.92 -3.74 17.97
CA PRO A 190 -6.06 -4.20 16.87
C PRO A 190 -6.46 -5.57 16.29
N ASP A 191 -7.25 -6.38 17.01
CA ASP A 191 -7.72 -7.69 16.59
C ASP A 191 -9.12 -7.67 15.96
N ASP A 192 -9.88 -6.58 16.13
CA ASP A 192 -11.15 -6.35 15.43
C ASP A 192 -11.06 -5.20 14.44
N VAL A 193 -10.90 -5.53 13.15
CA VAL A 193 -10.91 -4.54 12.06
C VAL A 193 -12.24 -3.77 11.95
N ARG A 194 -13.34 -4.25 12.55
CA ARG A 194 -14.61 -3.52 12.59
C ARG A 194 -14.63 -2.42 13.65
N SER A 195 -13.71 -2.45 14.61
CA SER A 195 -13.56 -1.45 15.67
C SER A 195 -13.08 -0.07 15.18
N GLY A 196 -12.74 0.05 13.88
CA GLY A 196 -12.23 1.30 13.32
C GLY A 196 -13.23 2.45 13.38
N TYR A 197 -12.87 3.51 14.09
CA TYR A 197 -13.77 4.62 14.45
C TYR A 197 -13.49 5.91 13.68
N THR A 198 -12.38 5.99 12.95
CA THR A 198 -12.05 7.10 12.05
C THR A 198 -10.97 6.66 11.05
N GLY A 199 -10.62 7.52 10.10
CA GLY A 199 -9.60 7.23 9.10
C GLY A 199 -8.93 8.48 8.54
N PHE A 200 -7.84 8.28 7.82
CA PHE A 200 -7.03 9.32 7.19
C PHE A 200 -6.34 8.76 5.94
N GLY A 201 -5.75 9.63 5.13
CA GLY A 201 -4.93 9.24 3.98
C GLY A 201 -3.54 9.86 4.07
N VAL A 202 -2.54 9.25 3.44
CA VAL A 202 -1.20 9.81 3.25
C VAL A 202 -0.81 9.64 1.78
N ARG A 203 -0.36 10.72 1.14
CA ARG A 203 0.19 10.68 -0.23
C ARG A 203 1.66 10.28 -0.17
N GLN A 204 1.93 8.99 -0.23
CA GLN A 204 3.30 8.48 -0.13
C GLN A 204 4.17 8.95 -1.29
N THR A 205 3.56 9.17 -2.46
CA THR A 205 4.25 9.61 -3.67
C THR A 205 5.00 10.93 -3.54
N VAL A 206 4.60 11.81 -2.62
CA VAL A 206 5.21 13.14 -2.41
C VAL A 206 5.90 13.30 -1.06
N HIS A 207 5.81 12.31 -0.17
CA HIS A 207 6.35 12.38 1.19
C HIS A 207 7.47 11.35 1.46
N ARG A 208 8.03 10.70 0.43
CA ARG A 208 9.08 9.68 0.60
C ARG A 208 10.28 10.23 1.37
N GLY A 209 10.69 9.51 2.41
CA GLY A 209 11.76 9.90 3.34
C GLY A 209 11.31 10.82 4.48
N GLU A 210 10.02 11.17 4.56
CA GLU A 210 9.50 12.12 5.53
C GLU A 210 8.68 11.45 6.64
N LEU A 211 8.72 12.06 7.82
CA LEU A 211 7.78 11.78 8.91
C LEU A 211 6.56 12.69 8.76
N VAL A 212 5.45 12.14 8.29
CA VAL A 212 4.20 12.89 8.06
C VAL A 212 3.37 12.92 9.33
N SER A 213 3.25 14.09 9.95
CA SER A 213 2.28 14.32 11.02
C SER A 213 0.86 14.28 10.46
N VAL A 214 0.00 13.43 11.04
CA VAL A 214 -1.37 13.25 10.56
C VAL A 214 -2.32 14.15 11.34
N ARG A 215 -2.51 13.85 12.64
CA ARG A 215 -3.28 14.60 13.64
C ARG A 215 -3.28 13.85 14.97
N SER A 216 -3.95 14.43 15.96
CA SER A 216 -4.29 13.76 17.21
C SER A 216 -5.63 13.02 17.14
N TYR A 217 -5.71 11.92 17.89
CA TYR A 217 -6.87 11.06 18.00
C TYR A 217 -7.16 10.73 19.47
N PRO A 218 -8.44 10.65 19.87
CA PRO A 218 -8.79 10.16 21.19
C PRO A 218 -8.48 8.66 21.30
N VAL A 219 -7.99 8.22 22.45
CA VAL A 219 -7.85 6.80 22.77
C VAL A 219 -9.25 6.23 23.05
N LYS A 220 -9.65 5.23 22.26
CA LYS A 220 -10.95 4.55 22.39
C LYS A 220 -10.84 3.06 22.72
N GLY A 221 -9.63 2.49 22.59
CA GLY A 221 -9.34 1.15 23.05
C GLY A 221 -9.11 1.11 24.55
N ASP A 222 -9.28 -0.06 25.14
CA ASP A 222 -8.86 -0.32 26.52
C ASP A 222 -7.33 -0.42 26.54
N LYS A 223 -6.67 0.66 26.99
CA LYS A 223 -5.21 0.76 27.09
C LYS A 223 -4.45 0.44 25.80
N VAL A 224 -5.09 0.66 24.64
CA VAL A 224 -4.50 0.36 23.34
C VAL A 224 -4.83 1.46 22.33
N PHE A 225 -3.84 1.77 21.50
CA PHE A 225 -4.02 2.55 20.29
C PHE A 225 -3.62 1.69 19.10
N ALA A 226 -4.40 1.70 18.02
CA ALA A 226 -4.09 0.89 16.86
C ALA A 226 -4.47 1.57 15.54
N VAL A 227 -3.70 1.27 14.50
CA VAL A 227 -3.88 1.82 13.14
C VAL A 227 -3.82 0.68 12.15
N GLN A 228 -4.70 0.72 11.16
CA GLN A 228 -4.79 -0.24 10.07
C GLN A 228 -4.54 0.48 8.73
N LEU A 229 -3.65 -0.04 7.90
CA LEU A 229 -3.50 0.33 6.49
C LEU A 229 -4.49 -0.49 5.64
N LEU A 230 -5.12 0.16 4.67
CA LEU A 230 -5.99 -0.48 3.68
C LEU A 230 -5.30 -0.51 2.32
N ASP A 231 -5.48 -1.61 1.58
CA ASP A 231 -4.82 -1.89 0.31
C ASP A 231 -5.53 -1.29 -0.92
N ARG A 232 -6.58 -0.48 -0.79
CA ARG A 232 -7.18 0.15 -1.99
C ARG A 232 -6.16 1.01 -2.73
N GLY A 233 -6.01 0.74 -4.02
CA GLY A 233 -5.11 1.45 -4.90
C GLY A 233 -5.10 0.81 -6.28
N ARG A 234 -4.68 1.55 -7.31
CA ARG A 234 -4.49 1.01 -8.65
C ARG A 234 -3.01 0.78 -8.90
N ASP A 235 -2.68 -0.45 -9.27
CA ASP A 235 -1.33 -0.92 -9.62
C ASP A 235 -1.20 -1.27 -11.12
N TRP A 236 -2.06 -0.70 -11.96
CA TRP A 236 -2.06 -0.94 -13.40
C TRP A 236 -2.51 0.30 -14.19
N GLY A 237 -2.38 0.22 -15.52
CA GLY A 237 -2.89 1.21 -16.47
C GLY A 237 -1.93 2.31 -16.87
N SER A 238 -0.82 2.50 -16.15
CA SER A 238 0.31 3.35 -16.57
C SER A 238 1.63 2.76 -16.10
N ALA A 239 2.74 3.16 -16.72
CA ALA A 239 4.07 2.63 -16.40
C ALA A 239 4.44 2.89 -14.92
N GLU A 240 4.00 4.01 -14.36
CA GLU A 240 4.25 4.42 -12.98
C GLU A 240 3.42 3.63 -11.96
N ARG A 241 2.34 2.97 -12.41
CA ARG A 241 1.44 2.19 -11.56
C ARG A 241 1.72 0.71 -11.57
N ILE A 242 2.31 0.17 -12.65
CA ILE A 242 2.53 -1.27 -12.78
C ILE A 242 3.35 -1.77 -11.58
N GLY A 243 2.73 -2.65 -10.78
CA GLY A 243 3.34 -3.18 -9.57
C GLY A 243 3.58 -2.13 -8.50
N ALA A 244 2.70 -1.14 -8.39
CA ALA A 244 2.68 -0.16 -7.31
C ALA A 244 2.21 -0.79 -6.00
N HIS A 245 2.86 -0.40 -4.92
CA HIS A 245 2.61 -0.83 -3.56
C HIS A 245 2.33 0.37 -2.67
N HIS A 246 1.56 0.13 -1.61
CA HIS A 246 1.63 1.00 -0.44
C HIS A 246 2.85 0.60 0.39
N ALA A 247 3.55 1.58 0.95
CA ALA A 247 4.57 1.31 1.94
C ALA A 247 3.96 1.23 3.34
N ALA A 248 4.22 0.13 4.05
CA ALA A 248 4.03 0.00 5.49
C ALA A 248 5.40 0.10 6.16
N ALA A 249 5.71 1.26 6.73
CA ALA A 249 6.94 1.50 7.49
C ALA A 249 6.60 1.86 8.95
N GLN A 250 7.50 2.53 9.65
CA GLN A 250 7.33 2.85 11.05
C GLN A 250 6.34 4.01 11.26
N MET A 251 5.59 3.95 12.34
CA MET A 251 4.73 5.02 12.83
C MET A 251 5.21 5.46 14.20
N LYS A 252 5.09 6.76 14.49
CA LYS A 252 5.37 7.33 15.79
C LYS A 252 4.06 7.71 16.46
N LEU A 253 3.89 7.26 17.71
CA LEU A 253 2.80 7.66 18.56
C LEU A 253 3.34 8.51 19.70
N THR A 254 2.74 9.66 19.94
CA THR A 254 3.05 10.52 21.08
C THR A 254 1.75 10.75 21.85
N CYS A 255 1.67 10.38 23.12
CA CYS A 255 0.45 10.49 23.93
C CYS A 255 0.63 11.39 25.15
N GLY A 256 -0.46 12.03 25.55
CA GLY A 256 -0.53 12.88 26.75
C GLY A 256 -1.81 12.61 27.52
N ALA A 257 -1.76 12.92 28.82
CA ALA A 257 -2.97 13.07 29.62
C ALA A 257 -3.78 14.26 29.09
N ALA A 258 -5.11 14.19 29.18
CA ALA A 258 -5.99 15.30 28.81
C ALA A 258 -5.95 16.42 29.86
#